data_AF-A0A9D1EUJ9-F1
#
_entry.id   AF-A0A9D1EUJ9-F1
#
_cell.length_a   1.000
_cell.length_b   1.000
_cell.length_c   1.000
_cell.angle_alpha   90.00
_cell.angle_beta   90.00
_cell.angle_gamma   90.00
#
_symmetry.space_group_name_H-M   'P 1'
#
loop_
_entity.id
_entity.type
_entity.pdbx_description
1 polymer ?
#
loop_
_entity_poly.entity_id
_entity_poly.type
_entity_poly.pdbx_seq_one_letter_code
_entity_poly.pdbx_strand_id
1 'polypeptide(L)'
;MTEGEAIRELDEMKNDLYALGYFENPEKESETFDMAIAALKEIQNYRRLGKLEELARAKKYIDLAKKHGTIGEMIDSCAEYEEIGTAEECRAAVEKQKPKKPRLNYKPKFFGKATYTCPKCGNICLEKFANERQNNNYCWDCGQALNWNENLEGMEDK
;
A
#
# COMPACT_ATOMS: atom_id res chain seq x y z
N MET A 1 -1.22 19.33 27.45
CA MET A 1 -2.01 20.55 27.23
C MET A 1 -2.75 20.41 25.90
N THR A 2 -4.08 20.40 25.95
CA THR A 2 -4.98 20.46 24.79
C THR A 2 -5.15 21.91 24.33
N GLU A 3 -5.68 22.15 23.12
CA GLU A 3 -6.00 23.51 22.68
C GLU A 3 -6.99 24.20 23.61
N GLY A 4 -7.92 23.43 24.21
CA GLY A 4 -8.91 23.98 25.15
C GLY A 4 -8.27 24.43 26.46
N GLU A 5 -7.31 23.66 26.97
CA GLU A 5 -6.51 24.05 28.13
C GLU A 5 -5.67 25.29 27.83
N ALA A 6 -5.01 25.35 26.67
CA ALA A 6 -4.22 26.51 26.25
C ALA A 6 -5.07 27.78 26.08
N ILE A 7 -6.26 27.68 25.47
CA ILE A 7 -7.20 28.81 25.32
C ILE A 7 -7.59 29.35 26.71
N ARG A 8 -7.93 28.46 27.64
CA ARG A 8 -8.33 28.86 29.00
C ARG A 8 -7.17 29.54 29.73
N GLU A 9 -5.99 28.94 29.72
CA GLU A 9 -4.80 29.51 30.38
C GLU A 9 -4.42 30.88 29.80
N LEU A 10 -4.51 31.05 28.47
CA LEU A 10 -4.25 32.33 27.82
C LEU A 10 -5.29 33.39 28.19
N ASP A 11 -6.57 33.03 28.28
CA ASP A 11 -7.63 33.96 28.68
C ASP A 11 -7.50 34.37 30.15
N GLU A 12 -7.21 33.42 31.04
CA GLU A 12 -6.90 33.68 32.45
C GLU A 12 -5.68 34.59 32.60
N MET A 13 -4.58 34.27 31.91
CA MET A 13 -3.36 35.09 31.93
C MET A 13 -3.60 36.51 31.43
N LYS A 14 -4.36 36.67 30.34
CA LYS A 14 -4.76 37.99 29.82
C LYS A 14 -5.50 38.80 30.89
N ASN A 15 -6.49 38.19 31.54
CA ASN A 15 -7.30 38.86 32.55
C ASN A 15 -6.49 39.25 33.80
N ASP A 16 -5.59 38.37 34.26
CA ASP A 16 -4.72 38.63 35.42
C ASP A 16 -3.72 39.76 35.15
N LEU A 17 -3.04 39.73 34.00
CA LEU A 17 -2.09 40.78 33.61
C LEU A 17 -2.77 42.13 33.44
N TYR A 18 -3.97 42.15 32.87
CA TYR A 18 -4.79 43.36 32.76
C TYR A 18 -5.19 43.91 34.13
N ALA A 19 -5.70 43.06 35.02
CA ALA A 19 -6.12 43.46 36.37
C ALA A 19 -4.96 43.95 37.24
N LEU A 20 -3.78 43.37 37.09
CA LEU A 20 -2.57 43.77 37.81
C LEU A 20 -1.88 45.01 37.21
N GLY A 21 -2.36 45.51 36.06
CA GLY A 21 -1.79 46.69 35.40
C GLY A 21 -0.41 46.46 34.80
N TYR A 22 -0.09 45.21 34.45
CA TYR A 22 1.21 44.84 33.84
C TYR A 22 1.27 45.10 32.34
N PHE A 23 0.16 45.48 31.72
CA PHE A 23 0.14 45.89 30.32
C PHE A 23 0.68 47.31 30.16
N GLU A 24 1.75 47.45 29.38
CA GLU A 24 2.28 48.76 28.96
C GLU A 24 1.34 49.42 27.93
N ASN A 25 0.69 48.60 27.10
CA ASN A 25 -0.32 49.03 26.14
C ASN A 25 -1.51 48.04 26.15
N PRO A 26 -2.48 48.26 27.04
CA PRO A 26 -3.55 47.29 27.30
C PRO A 26 -4.40 46.93 26.07
N GLU A 27 -4.63 47.88 25.17
CA GLU A 27 -5.41 47.64 23.95
C GLU A 27 -4.67 46.67 23.02
N LYS A 28 -3.41 46.99 22.71
CA LYS A 28 -2.60 46.19 21.78
C LYS A 28 -2.28 44.82 22.37
N GLU A 29 -1.95 44.75 23.66
CA GLU A 29 -1.58 43.49 24.31
C GLU A 29 -2.81 42.58 24.46
N SER A 30 -3.97 43.11 24.85
CA SER A 30 -5.23 42.33 24.85
C SER A 30 -5.55 41.79 23.46
N GLU A 31 -5.42 42.62 22.42
CA GLU A 31 -5.64 42.20 21.03
C GLU A 31 -4.70 41.04 20.63
N THR A 32 -3.44 41.04 21.08
CA THR A 32 -2.53 39.92 20.78
C THR A 32 -2.97 38.61 21.44
N PHE A 33 -3.46 38.64 22.68
CA PHE A 33 -4.03 37.47 23.34
C PHE A 33 -5.30 37.00 22.63
N ASP A 34 -6.19 37.92 22.29
CA ASP A 34 -7.45 37.60 21.61
C ASP A 34 -7.20 36.99 20.23
N MET A 35 -6.20 37.50 19.50
CA MET A 35 -5.76 36.93 18.22
C MET A 35 -5.19 35.51 18.39
N ALA A 36 -4.36 35.27 19.42
CA ALA A 36 -3.83 33.94 19.70
C ALA A 36 -4.93 32.95 20.08
N ILE A 37 -5.87 33.36 20.94
CA ILE A 37 -7.04 32.57 21.34
C ILE A 37 -7.92 32.27 20.12
N ALA A 38 -8.16 33.25 19.25
CA ALA A 38 -8.94 33.08 18.03
C ALA A 38 -8.30 32.05 17.08
N ALA A 39 -6.98 32.11 16.89
CA ALA A 39 -6.25 31.14 16.08
C ALA A 39 -6.35 29.71 16.67
N LEU A 40 -6.27 29.55 17.99
CA LEU A 40 -6.45 28.25 18.64
C LEU A 40 -7.88 27.72 18.49
N LYS A 41 -8.89 28.58 18.57
CA LYS A 41 -10.30 28.21 18.31
C LYS A 41 -10.51 27.75 16.86
N GLU A 42 -9.82 28.38 15.90
CA GLU A 42 -9.84 27.94 14.49
C GLU A 42 -9.24 26.53 14.34
N ILE A 43 -8.10 26.26 14.98
CA ILE A 43 -7.49 24.92 15.00
C ILE A 43 -8.43 23.88 15.61
N GLN A 44 -9.16 24.21 16.68
CA GLN A 44 -10.18 23.32 17.25
C GLN A 44 -11.31 23.03 16.26
N ASN A 45 -11.75 24.03 15.47
CA ASN A 45 -12.75 23.82 14.43
C ASN A 45 -12.25 22.84 13.36
N TYR A 46 -11.00 22.97 12.89
CA TYR A 46 -10.42 22.03 11.94
C TYR A 46 -10.31 20.62 12.51
N ARG A 47 -9.87 20.47 13.76
CA ARG A 47 -9.79 19.15 14.41
C ARG A 47 -11.16 18.51 14.64
N ARG A 48 -12.22 19.31 14.76
CA ARG A 48 -13.60 18.80 14.86
C ARG A 48 -14.08 18.17 13.56
N LEU A 49 -13.56 18.62 12.40
CA LEU A 49 -13.88 18.01 11.10
C LEU A 49 -13.32 16.59 10.95
N GLY A 50 -12.25 16.27 11.69
CA GLY A 50 -11.65 14.95 11.72
C GLY A 50 -10.15 15.02 11.94
N LYS A 51 -9.53 13.85 12.10
CA LYS A 51 -8.07 13.74 12.14
C LYS A 51 -7.50 13.88 10.74
N LEU A 52 -6.26 14.37 10.63
CA LEU A 52 -5.56 14.48 9.33
C LEU A 52 -5.52 13.14 8.58
N GLU A 53 -5.37 12.03 9.29
CA GLU A 53 -5.40 10.68 8.71
C GLU A 53 -6.75 10.33 8.08
N GLU A 54 -7.86 10.71 8.72
CA GLU A 54 -9.22 10.47 8.22
C GLU A 54 -9.49 11.32 6.98
N LEU A 55 -9.08 12.59 7.00
CA LEU A 55 -9.19 13.50 5.85
C LEU A 55 -8.33 13.04 4.67
N ALA A 56 -7.11 12.56 4.93
CA ALA A 56 -6.25 11.99 3.89
C ALA A 56 -6.87 10.73 3.27
N ARG A 57 -7.49 9.88 4.08
CA ARG A 57 -8.23 8.70 3.58
C ARG A 57 -9.44 9.10 2.75
N ALA A 58 -10.24 10.06 3.20
CA ALA A 58 -11.39 10.57 2.45
C ALA A 58 -10.97 11.16 1.09
N LYS A 59 -9.87 11.93 1.06
CA LYS A 59 -9.30 12.49 -0.17
C LYS A 59 -9.01 11.41 -1.21
N LYS A 60 -8.47 10.25 -0.81
CA LYS A 60 -8.21 9.13 -1.73
C LYS A 60 -9.49 8.66 -2.45
N TYR A 61 -10.61 8.56 -1.74
CA TYR A 61 -11.89 8.17 -2.34
C TYR A 61 -12.47 9.24 -3.24
N ILE A 62 -12.31 10.52 -2.88
CA ILE A 62 -12.72 11.65 -3.72
C ILE A 62 -11.93 11.66 -5.03
N ASP A 63 -10.62 11.44 -4.97
CA ASP A 63 -9.76 11.41 -6.16
C ASP A 63 -10.09 10.21 -7.06
N LEU A 64 -10.43 9.07 -6.48
CA LEU A 64 -10.95 7.91 -7.21
C LEU A 64 -12.29 8.22 -7.88
N ALA A 65 -13.25 8.79 -7.16
CA ALA A 65 -14.54 9.17 -7.74
C ALA A 65 -14.36 10.16 -8.91
N LYS A 66 -13.48 11.16 -8.78
CA LYS A 66 -13.15 12.09 -9.88
C LYS A 66 -12.56 11.38 -11.11
N LYS A 67 -11.74 10.34 -10.90
CA LYS A 67 -11.15 9.56 -11.98
C LYS A 67 -12.18 8.69 -12.69
N HIS A 68 -13.10 8.11 -11.92
CA HIS A 68 -14.11 7.16 -12.41
C HIS A 68 -15.44 7.83 -12.78
N GLY A 69 -15.54 9.16 -12.71
CA GLY A 69 -16.74 9.95 -13.00
C GLY A 69 -17.56 10.20 -11.75
N THR A 70 -18.33 9.21 -11.34
CA THR A 70 -19.22 9.25 -10.18
C THR A 70 -18.82 8.22 -9.12
N ILE A 71 -19.37 8.39 -7.91
CA ILE A 71 -19.20 7.39 -6.83
C ILE A 71 -19.86 6.06 -7.22
N GLY A 72 -20.97 6.10 -7.97
CA GLY A 72 -21.64 4.89 -8.48
C GLY A 72 -20.74 4.09 -9.40
N GLU A 73 -20.18 4.73 -10.43
CA GLU A 73 -19.23 4.09 -11.36
C GLU A 73 -17.98 3.55 -10.65
N MET A 74 -17.50 4.22 -9.60
CA MET A 74 -16.40 3.71 -8.77
C MET A 74 -16.77 2.44 -8.00
N ILE A 75 -17.98 2.36 -7.46
CA ILE A 75 -18.49 1.17 -6.75
C ILE A 75 -18.72 0.03 -7.74
N ASP A 76 -19.33 0.30 -8.89
CA ASP A 76 -19.58 -0.71 -9.93
C ASP A 76 -18.26 -1.30 -10.42
N SER A 77 -17.24 -0.48 -10.65
CA SER A 77 -15.89 -0.95 -11.02
C SER A 77 -15.24 -1.82 -9.94
N CYS A 78 -15.49 -1.54 -8.65
CA CYS A 78 -15.04 -2.41 -7.57
C CYS A 78 -15.78 -3.75 -7.56
N ALA A 79 -17.09 -3.76 -7.81
CA ALA A 79 -17.88 -4.99 -7.92
C ALA A 79 -17.42 -5.85 -9.10
N GLU A 80 -17.20 -5.25 -10.27
CA GLU A 80 -16.64 -5.94 -11.46
C GLU A 80 -15.27 -6.56 -11.14
N TYR A 81 -14.41 -5.86 -10.40
CA TYR A 81 -13.12 -6.41 -9.98
C TYR A 81 -13.28 -7.63 -9.06
N GLU A 82 -14.20 -7.58 -8.10
CA GLU A 82 -14.51 -8.72 -7.21
C GLU A 82 -15.05 -9.94 -7.97
N GLU A 83 -15.79 -9.73 -9.06
CA GLU A 83 -16.25 -10.82 -9.94
C GLU A 83 -15.10 -11.48 -10.73
N ILE A 84 -14.08 -10.71 -11.12
CA ILE A 84 -12.89 -11.24 -11.81
C ILE A 84 -12.02 -12.04 -10.85
N GLY A 85 -11.87 -11.56 -9.61
CA GLY A 85 -11.14 -12.23 -8.55
C GLY A 85 -10.52 -11.28 -7.53
N THR A 86 -9.83 -11.85 -6.56
CA THR A 86 -9.23 -11.12 -5.46
C THR A 86 -7.83 -10.61 -5.80
N ALA A 87 -7.39 -9.57 -5.09
CA ALA A 87 -6.01 -9.08 -5.24
C ALA A 87 -4.99 -10.17 -4.85
N GLU A 88 -5.33 -11.06 -3.93
CA GLU A 88 -4.57 -12.23 -3.53
C GLU A 88 -4.41 -13.24 -4.67
N GLU A 89 -5.50 -13.56 -5.37
CA GLU A 89 -5.47 -14.43 -6.57
C GLU A 89 -4.64 -13.82 -7.68
N CYS A 90 -4.78 -12.51 -7.92
CA CYS A 90 -3.94 -11.78 -8.88
C CYS A 90 -2.45 -11.86 -8.50
N ARG A 91 -2.10 -11.59 -7.23
CA ARG A 91 -0.72 -11.72 -6.75
C ARG A 91 -0.20 -13.15 -6.88
N ALA A 92 -1.02 -14.15 -6.56
CA ALA A 92 -0.65 -15.56 -6.72
C ALA A 92 -0.43 -15.94 -8.20
N ALA A 93 -1.26 -15.44 -9.12
CA ALA A 93 -1.09 -15.62 -10.55
C ALA A 93 0.22 -14.98 -11.05
N VAL A 94 0.52 -13.75 -10.61
CA VAL A 94 1.78 -13.06 -10.93
C VAL A 94 2.99 -13.85 -10.42
N GLU A 95 2.98 -14.31 -9.17
CA GLU A 95 4.06 -15.14 -8.61
C GLU A 95 4.23 -16.48 -9.35
N LYS A 96 3.13 -17.05 -9.82
CA LYS A 96 3.14 -18.28 -10.64
C LYS A 96 3.74 -18.03 -12.03
N GLN A 97 3.65 -16.81 -12.56
CA GLN A 97 4.29 -16.40 -13.82
C GLN A 97 5.78 -16.03 -13.68
N LYS A 98 6.29 -15.80 -12.46
CA LYS A 98 7.73 -15.62 -12.24
C LYS A 98 8.46 -16.96 -12.46
N PRO A 99 9.35 -17.08 -13.47
CA PRO A 99 9.97 -18.36 -13.81
C PRO A 99 10.86 -18.90 -12.70
N LYS A 100 10.73 -20.20 -12.38
CA LYS A 100 11.58 -20.89 -11.39
C LYS A 100 12.35 -22.03 -12.03
N LYS A 101 13.58 -22.26 -11.60
CA LYS A 101 14.42 -23.35 -12.11
C LYS A 101 13.81 -24.71 -11.70
N PRO A 102 13.51 -25.61 -12.65
CA PRO A 102 13.13 -26.99 -12.33
C PRO A 102 14.22 -27.71 -11.56
N ARG A 103 13.82 -28.58 -10.61
CA ARG A 103 14.78 -29.37 -9.83
C ARG A 103 15.18 -30.60 -10.65
N LEU A 104 16.47 -30.82 -10.87
CA LEU A 104 16.97 -31.99 -11.57
C LEU A 104 16.80 -33.24 -10.69
N ASN A 105 16.07 -34.25 -11.15
CA ASN A 105 15.93 -35.52 -10.44
C ASN A 105 16.98 -36.52 -10.87
N TYR A 106 17.14 -36.69 -12.19
CA TYR A 106 18.02 -37.67 -12.79
C TYR A 106 18.63 -37.12 -14.07
N LYS A 107 19.94 -37.27 -14.21
CA LYS A 107 20.69 -36.94 -15.43
C LYS A 107 21.38 -38.22 -15.94
N PRO A 108 20.98 -38.74 -17.11
CA PRO A 108 21.62 -39.93 -17.69
C PRO A 108 23.07 -39.63 -18.12
N LYS A 109 23.96 -40.62 -18.00
CA LYS A 109 25.39 -40.50 -18.36
C LYS A 109 25.70 -40.73 -19.85
N PHE A 110 24.88 -41.54 -20.54
CA PHE A 110 25.15 -41.95 -21.93
C PHE A 110 23.97 -41.64 -22.85
N PHE A 111 22.82 -42.28 -22.61
CA PHE A 111 21.61 -42.11 -23.40
C PHE A 111 20.39 -41.94 -22.49
N GLY A 112 19.52 -41.01 -22.86
CA GLY A 112 18.28 -40.72 -22.14
C GLY A 112 18.04 -39.22 -21.96
N LYS A 113 16.83 -38.86 -21.54
CA LYS A 113 16.47 -37.49 -21.19
C LYS A 113 16.65 -37.28 -19.69
N ALA A 114 17.13 -36.09 -19.32
CA ALA A 114 17.11 -35.67 -17.92
C ALA A 114 15.66 -35.43 -17.49
N THR A 115 15.32 -35.86 -16.28
CA THR A 115 13.99 -35.64 -15.70
C THR A 115 14.06 -34.60 -14.60
N TYR A 116 13.05 -33.73 -14.55
CA TYR A 116 12.98 -32.63 -13.59
C TYR A 116 11.69 -32.67 -12.78
N THR A 117 11.68 -31.98 -11.64
CA THR A 117 10.51 -31.81 -10.77
C THR A 117 10.12 -30.35 -10.69
N CYS A 118 8.81 -30.08 -10.69
CA CYS A 118 8.29 -28.73 -10.50
C CYS A 118 8.67 -28.21 -9.11
N PRO A 119 9.31 -27.02 -9.01
CA PRO A 119 9.72 -26.48 -7.72
C PRO A 119 8.53 -26.03 -6.85
N LYS A 120 7.32 -25.91 -7.41
CA LYS A 120 6.12 -25.44 -6.72
C LYS A 120 5.20 -26.58 -6.25
N CYS A 121 4.80 -27.50 -7.13
CA CYS A 121 3.85 -28.56 -6.82
C CYS A 121 4.48 -29.95 -6.65
N GLY A 122 5.77 -30.11 -6.96
CA GLY A 122 6.43 -31.41 -6.87
C GLY A 122 6.06 -32.39 -7.99
N ASN A 123 5.33 -31.96 -9.02
CA ASN A 123 5.05 -32.80 -10.19
C ASN A 123 6.36 -33.33 -10.80
N ILE A 124 6.45 -34.65 -10.93
CA ILE A 124 7.62 -35.41 -11.35
C ILE A 124 7.57 -35.57 -12.88
N CYS A 125 8.71 -35.83 -13.52
CA CYS A 125 8.82 -36.07 -14.97
C CYS A 125 8.57 -34.84 -15.85
N LEU A 126 8.96 -33.65 -15.40
CA LEU A 126 9.07 -32.51 -16.31
C LEU A 126 10.24 -32.73 -17.29
N GLU A 127 9.95 -32.62 -18.58
CA GLU A 127 10.95 -32.53 -19.64
C GLU A 127 11.03 -31.08 -20.14
N LYS A 128 12.25 -30.60 -20.45
CA LYS A 128 12.46 -29.26 -21.03
C LYS A 128 11.68 -29.06 -22.33
N PHE A 129 11.60 -30.12 -23.13
CA PHE A 129 10.99 -30.15 -24.44
C PHE A 129 9.76 -31.09 -24.40
N ALA A 130 8.57 -30.57 -24.70
CA ALA A 130 7.36 -31.38 -24.90
C ALA A 130 7.50 -32.31 -26.10
N ASN A 131 8.19 -31.82 -27.13
CA ASN A 131 8.60 -32.52 -28.34
C ASN A 131 9.84 -31.80 -28.92
N GLU A 132 10.36 -32.26 -30.05
CA GLU A 132 11.57 -31.71 -30.68
C GLU A 132 11.49 -30.21 -31.03
N ARG A 133 10.30 -29.59 -31.02
CA ARG A 133 10.07 -28.21 -31.43
C ARG A 133 9.47 -27.31 -30.35
N GLN A 134 8.97 -27.85 -29.24
CA GLN A 134 8.21 -27.11 -28.23
C GLN A 134 8.79 -27.29 -26.83
N ASN A 135 9.03 -26.18 -26.13
CA ASN A 135 9.49 -26.17 -24.73
C ASN A 135 8.33 -26.17 -23.74
N ASN A 136 8.51 -26.83 -22.61
CA ASN A 136 7.60 -26.78 -21.47
C ASN A 136 7.92 -25.61 -20.55
N ASN A 137 7.66 -24.39 -20.99
CA ASN A 137 7.94 -23.19 -20.17
C ASN A 137 7.02 -23.07 -18.95
N TYR A 138 6.05 -23.97 -18.77
CA TYR A 138 5.15 -24.00 -17.62
C TYR A 138 4.96 -25.43 -17.14
N CYS A 139 4.83 -25.62 -15.84
CA CYS A 139 4.42 -26.90 -15.26
C CYS A 139 3.00 -27.24 -15.72
N TRP A 140 2.79 -28.41 -16.32
CA TRP A 140 1.47 -28.80 -16.85
C TRP A 140 0.42 -29.06 -15.77
N ASP A 141 0.88 -29.38 -14.57
CA ASP A 141 0.01 -29.65 -13.41
C ASP A 141 -0.42 -28.34 -12.73
N CYS A 142 0.55 -27.57 -12.24
CA CYS A 142 0.25 -26.38 -11.44
C CYS A 142 0.42 -25.05 -12.17
N GLY A 143 0.85 -25.03 -13.44
CA GLY A 143 1.04 -23.84 -14.27
C GLY A 143 2.19 -22.90 -13.89
N GLN A 144 3.06 -23.28 -12.93
CA GLN A 144 4.25 -22.49 -12.56
C GLN A 144 5.16 -22.29 -13.78
N ALA A 145 5.52 -21.05 -14.09
CA ALA A 145 6.51 -20.72 -15.11
C ALA A 145 7.86 -21.35 -14.74
N LEU A 146 8.52 -21.95 -15.72
CA LEU A 146 9.76 -22.71 -15.57
C LEU A 146 10.89 -22.02 -16.35
N ASN A 147 12.03 -21.88 -15.68
CA ASN A 147 13.25 -21.39 -16.31
C ASN A 147 14.19 -22.55 -16.61
N TRP A 148 14.38 -22.85 -17.89
CA TRP A 148 15.22 -23.94 -18.38
C TRP A 148 16.65 -23.53 -18.73
N ASN A 149 17.02 -22.27 -18.46
CA ASN A 149 18.38 -21.78 -18.69
C ASN A 149 19.31 -22.33 -17.61
N GLU A 150 20.43 -22.94 -18.03
CA GLU A 150 21.40 -23.54 -17.11
C GLU A 150 22.31 -22.48 -16.45
N ASN A 151 22.39 -21.26 -17.01
CA ASN A 151 23.31 -20.17 -16.63
C ASN A 151 22.82 -19.25 -15.49
N LEU A 152 22.32 -19.79 -14.39
CA LEU A 152 22.02 -18.99 -13.18
C LEU A 152 22.69 -19.56 -11.94
N GLU A 153 24.01 -19.76 -12.01
CA GLU A 153 24.86 -19.58 -10.84
C GLU A 153 25.14 -18.07 -10.75
N GLY A 154 24.49 -17.35 -9.81
CA GLY A 154 24.91 -15.99 -9.46
C GLY A 154 23.95 -14.83 -9.76
N MET A 155 22.65 -15.04 -9.88
CA MET A 155 21.69 -13.95 -9.64
C MET A 155 20.92 -14.26 -8.35
N GLU A 156 21.62 -14.08 -7.23
CA GLU A 156 20.97 -13.81 -5.95
C GLU A 156 20.33 -12.42 -6.05
N ASP A 157 19.06 -12.34 -5.64
CA ASP A 157 18.30 -11.11 -5.60
C ASP A 157 19.06 -10.06 -4.77
N LYS A 158 19.41 -8.92 -5.40
CA LYS A 158 19.76 -7.68 -4.69
C LYS A 158 18.50 -6.87 -4.41
#